data_AF-A0A7S0TXP6-F1
#
_entry.id   AF-A0A7S0TXP6-F1
#
_cell.length_a   1.000
_cell.length_b   1.000
_cell.length_c   1.000
_cell.angle_alpha   90.00
_cell.angle_beta   90.00
_cell.angle_gamma   90.00
#
_symmetry.space_group_name_H-M   'P 1'
#
loop_
_entity.id
_entity.type
_entity.pdbx_description
1 polymer ?
#
loop_
_entity_poly.entity_id
_entity_poly.type
_entity_poly.pdbx_seq_one_letter_code
_entity_poly.pdbx_strand_id
1 'polypeptide(L)'
;PSASVMGVQELLRGPTQRLMAYPLYLDEMQRDAEGTGDHSLAGAFRAAAEGMRCTVANVNERKRLRERRERVAMIEARLSEVPEGILIAKKDREFVFDQDNFMQRDQAGYRKLVLFNDCVLVCEAPSTSTRNLLEALSPLSPQPLRDLARRDLRFRDLITLHGLTPASCPSVTEPAVQGGQRASGSFDGFVSNRDRSHSFEIRGRVFYGTKEVVETWVEAIRDVVSQLAAVRMDPRSSFHVPPDAVDYGLAPGSRIVSVKEEDDFVVLYSF
;
A
#
# COMPACT_ATOMS: atom_id res chain seq x y z
N PRO A 1 -6.85 1.37 -48.78
CA PRO A 1 -7.03 1.03 -47.35
C PRO A 1 -5.67 0.79 -46.67
N SER A 2 -5.11 1.82 -46.06
CA SER A 2 -3.89 1.72 -45.26
C SER A 2 -4.21 0.96 -43.97
N ALA A 3 -3.59 -0.22 -43.80
CA ALA A 3 -3.66 -0.94 -42.53
C ALA A 3 -3.02 -0.05 -41.45
N SER A 4 -3.86 0.42 -40.51
CA SER A 4 -3.39 1.10 -39.31
C SER A 4 -2.50 0.12 -38.54
N VAL A 5 -1.20 0.38 -38.54
CA VAL A 5 -0.25 -0.31 -37.68
C VAL A 5 -0.51 0.20 -36.27
N MET A 6 -1.51 -0.37 -35.59
CA MET A 6 -1.73 -0.08 -34.18
C MET A 6 -0.46 -0.45 -33.41
N GLY A 7 0.01 0.47 -32.58
CA GLY A 7 1.17 0.23 -31.73
C GLY A 7 0.88 -0.92 -30.76
N VAL A 8 1.90 -1.70 -30.41
CA VAL A 8 1.77 -2.79 -29.41
C VAL A 8 1.14 -2.28 -28.09
N GLN A 9 1.42 -1.03 -27.70
CA GLN A 9 0.80 -0.42 -26.53
C GLN A 9 -0.72 -0.23 -26.66
N GLU A 10 -1.23 0.07 -27.85
CA GLU A 10 -2.68 0.20 -28.10
C GLU A 10 -3.37 -1.17 -28.07
N LEU A 11 -2.73 -2.20 -28.64
CA LEU A 11 -3.20 -3.59 -28.56
C LEU A 11 -3.32 -4.05 -27.11
N LEU A 12 -2.37 -3.69 -26.25
CA LEU A 12 -2.38 -4.04 -24.82
C LEU A 12 -3.40 -3.25 -24.00
N ARG A 13 -3.74 -2.02 -24.41
CA ARG A 13 -4.77 -1.18 -23.73
C ARG A 13 -6.19 -1.55 -24.13
N GLY A 14 -6.39 -2.09 -25.34
CA GLY A 14 -7.71 -2.39 -25.91
C GLY A 14 -8.63 -3.24 -25.03
N PRO A 15 -8.17 -4.32 -24.37
CA PRO A 15 -9.00 -5.11 -23.46
C PRO A 15 -9.52 -4.31 -22.25
N THR A 16 -8.65 -3.52 -21.62
CA THR A 16 -9.03 -2.67 -20.47
C THR A 16 -10.05 -1.61 -20.88
N GLN A 17 -9.83 -0.95 -22.02
CA GLN A 17 -10.77 0.04 -22.56
C GLN A 17 -12.14 -0.57 -22.85
N ARG A 18 -12.17 -1.77 -23.47
CA ARG A 18 -13.42 -2.49 -23.74
C ARG A 18 -14.16 -2.88 -22.47
N LEU A 19 -13.44 -3.39 -21.47
CA LEU A 19 -14.04 -3.75 -20.18
C LEU A 19 -14.75 -2.56 -19.52
N MET A 20 -14.14 -1.38 -19.59
CA MET A 20 -14.72 -0.13 -19.06
C MET A 20 -15.92 0.38 -19.88
N ALA A 21 -16.00 0.02 -21.17
CA ALA A 21 -17.06 0.48 -22.08
C ALA A 21 -18.34 -0.36 -22.00
N TYR A 22 -18.25 -1.66 -21.65
CA TYR A 22 -19.42 -2.55 -21.60
C TYR A 22 -20.57 -2.04 -20.72
N PRO A 23 -20.35 -1.49 -19.49
CA PRO A 23 -21.44 -0.90 -18.72
C PRO A 23 -22.18 0.21 -19.46
N LEU A 24 -21.46 1.05 -20.22
CA LEU A 24 -22.02 2.17 -20.96
C LEU A 24 -22.91 1.69 -22.11
N TYR A 25 -22.45 0.65 -22.82
CA TYR A 25 -23.25 0.04 -23.89
C TYR A 25 -24.53 -0.60 -23.35
N LEU A 26 -24.44 -1.29 -22.21
CA LEU A 26 -25.60 -1.93 -21.57
C LEU A 26 -26.59 -0.89 -21.03
N ASP A 27 -26.11 0.23 -20.49
CA ASP A 27 -26.96 1.35 -20.07
C ASP A 27 -27.72 1.97 -21.26
N GLU A 28 -27.07 2.09 -22.41
CA GLU A 28 -27.74 2.59 -23.62
C GLU A 28 -28.77 1.60 -24.16
N MET A 29 -28.43 0.30 -24.22
CA MET A 29 -29.37 -0.76 -24.61
C MET A 29 -30.58 -0.84 -23.65
N GLN A 30 -30.37 -0.57 -22.35
CA GLN A 30 -31.47 -0.46 -21.39
C GLN A 30 -32.42 0.68 -21.77
N ARG A 31 -31.89 1.87 -22.09
CA ARG A 31 -32.71 3.04 -22.47
C ARG A 31 -33.53 2.76 -23.72
N ASP A 32 -32.94 2.12 -24.72
CA ASP A 32 -33.63 1.73 -25.95
C ASP A 32 -34.76 0.72 -25.67
N ALA A 33 -34.51 -0.28 -24.81
CA ALA A 33 -35.50 -1.26 -24.39
C ALA A 33 -36.66 -0.61 -23.61
N GLU A 34 -36.37 0.36 -22.73
CA GLU A 34 -37.40 1.14 -22.02
C GLU A 34 -38.27 1.95 -23.01
N GLY A 35 -37.67 2.53 -24.06
CA GLY A 35 -38.38 3.27 -25.10
C GLY A 35 -39.31 2.41 -25.97
N THR A 36 -39.04 1.11 -26.07
CA THR A 36 -39.89 0.14 -26.81
C THR A 36 -40.98 -0.51 -25.95
N GLY A 37 -40.97 -0.29 -24.63
CA GLY A 37 -41.93 -0.85 -23.69
C GLY A 37 -41.63 -2.28 -23.23
N ASP A 38 -40.47 -2.86 -23.60
CA ASP A 38 -40.06 -4.18 -23.14
C ASP A 38 -39.34 -4.10 -21.78
N HIS A 39 -40.13 -4.05 -20.71
CA HIS A 39 -39.61 -3.96 -19.35
C HIS A 39 -38.81 -5.20 -18.90
N SER A 40 -39.07 -6.37 -19.49
CA SER A 40 -38.32 -7.58 -19.17
C SER A 40 -36.90 -7.50 -19.72
N LEU A 41 -36.76 -7.09 -20.98
CA LEU A 41 -35.47 -6.90 -21.63
C LEU A 41 -34.68 -5.75 -20.99
N ALA A 42 -35.35 -4.63 -20.67
CA ALA A 42 -34.73 -3.53 -19.93
C ALA A 42 -34.21 -3.97 -18.55
N GLY A 43 -34.98 -4.80 -17.82
CA GLY A 43 -34.56 -5.37 -16.55
C GLY A 43 -33.31 -6.25 -16.68
N ALA A 44 -33.24 -7.07 -17.74
CA ALA A 44 -32.07 -7.90 -18.03
C ALA A 44 -30.81 -7.07 -18.33
N PHE A 45 -30.93 -6.00 -19.12
CA PHE A 45 -29.80 -5.10 -19.39
C PHE A 45 -29.32 -4.38 -18.14
N ARG A 46 -30.23 -3.94 -17.28
CA ARG A 46 -29.87 -3.31 -16.00
C ARG A 46 -29.07 -4.26 -15.10
N ALA A 47 -29.54 -5.49 -14.95
CA ALA A 47 -28.83 -6.52 -14.17
C ALA A 47 -27.45 -6.84 -14.77
N ALA A 48 -27.36 -6.94 -16.09
CA ALA A 48 -26.09 -7.14 -16.79
C ALA A 48 -25.12 -5.96 -16.61
N ALA A 49 -25.62 -4.73 -16.68
CA ALA A 49 -24.82 -3.52 -16.47
C ALA A 49 -24.25 -3.49 -15.05
N GLU A 50 -25.06 -3.82 -14.04
CA GLU A 50 -24.62 -3.93 -12.66
C GLU A 50 -23.55 -5.01 -12.47
N GLY A 51 -23.78 -6.22 -12.99
CA GLY A 51 -22.77 -7.30 -12.96
C GLY A 51 -21.46 -6.90 -13.63
N MET A 52 -21.52 -6.14 -14.73
CA MET A 52 -20.33 -5.62 -15.41
C MET A 52 -19.62 -4.53 -14.59
N ARG A 53 -20.35 -3.62 -13.94
CA ARG A 53 -19.76 -2.63 -13.03
C ARG A 53 -19.03 -3.30 -11.86
N CYS A 54 -19.62 -4.34 -11.27
CA CYS A 54 -18.96 -5.15 -10.23
C CYS A 54 -17.68 -5.81 -10.76
N THR A 55 -17.72 -6.36 -11.97
CA THR A 55 -16.55 -6.97 -12.62
C THR A 55 -15.42 -5.94 -12.84
N VAL A 56 -15.77 -4.77 -13.36
CA VAL A 56 -14.84 -3.64 -13.53
C VAL A 56 -14.20 -3.24 -12.21
N ALA A 57 -15.02 -3.06 -11.17
CA ALA A 57 -14.54 -2.71 -9.83
C ALA A 57 -13.57 -3.77 -9.28
N ASN A 58 -13.90 -5.05 -9.42
CA ASN A 58 -13.07 -6.16 -8.98
C ASN A 58 -11.73 -6.23 -9.72
N VAL A 59 -11.72 -6.04 -11.04
CA VAL A 59 -10.48 -6.03 -11.83
C VAL A 59 -9.59 -4.85 -11.42
N ASN A 60 -10.18 -3.67 -11.24
CA ASN A 60 -9.44 -2.47 -10.81
C ASN A 60 -8.84 -2.65 -9.42
N GLU A 61 -9.59 -3.20 -8.47
CA GLU A 61 -9.07 -3.43 -7.12
C GLU A 61 -7.99 -4.52 -7.10
N ARG A 62 -8.18 -5.64 -7.80
CA ARG A 62 -7.13 -6.67 -7.92
C ARG A 62 -5.85 -6.13 -8.54
N LYS A 63 -5.96 -5.30 -9.57
CA LYS A 63 -4.82 -4.63 -10.18
C LYS A 63 -4.12 -3.72 -9.16
N ARG A 64 -4.88 -2.91 -8.43
CA ARG A 64 -4.35 -2.01 -7.39
C ARG A 64 -3.62 -2.78 -6.30
N LEU A 65 -4.19 -3.86 -5.79
CA LEU A 65 -3.56 -4.72 -4.77
C LEU A 65 -2.27 -5.36 -5.31
N ARG A 66 -2.28 -5.83 -6.56
CA ARG A 66 -1.09 -6.38 -7.21
C ARG A 66 0.03 -5.34 -7.31
N GLU A 67 -0.27 -4.13 -7.82
CA GLU A 67 0.72 -3.05 -7.92
C GLU A 67 1.28 -2.64 -6.55
N ARG A 68 0.45 -2.63 -5.50
CA ARG A 68 0.89 -2.36 -4.12
C ARG A 68 1.83 -3.44 -3.60
N ARG A 69 1.56 -4.73 -3.85
CA ARG A 69 2.42 -5.85 -3.45
C ARG A 69 3.73 -5.88 -4.23
N GLU A 70 3.67 -5.64 -5.55
CA GLU A 70 4.86 -5.49 -6.39
C GLU A 70 5.75 -4.35 -5.87
N ARG A 71 5.17 -3.24 -5.42
CA ARG A 71 5.93 -2.14 -4.81
C ARG A 71 6.64 -2.53 -3.51
N VAL A 72 6.07 -3.43 -2.70
CA VAL A 72 6.76 -3.99 -1.52
C VAL A 72 8.01 -4.76 -1.95
N ALA A 73 7.88 -5.65 -2.95
CA ALA A 73 9.01 -6.41 -3.49
C ALA A 73 10.10 -5.51 -4.08
N MET A 74 9.72 -4.43 -4.77
CA MET A 74 10.68 -3.44 -5.27
C MET A 74 11.43 -2.72 -4.14
N ILE A 75 10.74 -2.38 -3.05
CA ILE A 75 11.37 -1.74 -1.88
C ILE A 75 12.34 -2.72 -1.21
N GLU A 76 11.94 -3.98 -1.04
CA GLU A 76 12.81 -5.03 -0.50
C GLU A 76 14.07 -5.23 -1.34
N ALA A 77 13.95 -5.27 -2.67
CA ALA A 77 15.10 -5.40 -3.57
C ALA A 77 16.11 -4.24 -3.46
N ARG A 78 15.66 -3.06 -3.02
CA ARG A 78 16.47 -1.87 -2.80
C ARG A 78 17.09 -1.80 -1.40
N LEU A 79 16.65 -2.65 -0.47
CA LEU A 79 17.15 -2.66 0.90
C LEU A 79 18.50 -3.37 1.02
N SER A 80 19.33 -2.83 1.89
CA SER A 80 20.58 -3.42 2.37
C SER A 80 20.52 -3.56 3.89
N GLU A 81 21.34 -4.47 4.41
CA GLU A 81 21.49 -4.72 5.86
C GLU A 81 20.20 -5.12 6.60
N VAL A 82 19.31 -5.85 5.91
CA VAL A 82 18.13 -6.42 6.56
C VAL A 82 18.59 -7.55 7.51
N PRO A 83 18.27 -7.49 8.82
CA PRO A 83 18.60 -8.54 9.76
C PRO A 83 17.98 -9.89 9.37
N GLU A 84 18.68 -10.98 9.70
CA GLU A 84 18.17 -12.34 9.50
C GLU A 84 16.83 -12.53 10.22
N GLY A 85 15.88 -13.19 9.55
CA GLY A 85 14.54 -13.45 10.08
C GLY A 85 13.53 -12.31 9.88
N ILE A 86 13.94 -11.14 9.41
CA ILE A 86 13.00 -10.07 9.02
C ILE A 86 12.59 -10.24 7.56
N LEU A 87 11.32 -10.55 7.33
CA LEU A 87 10.72 -10.61 5.99
C LEU A 87 10.04 -9.28 5.66
N ILE A 88 10.53 -8.60 4.62
CA ILE A 88 9.94 -7.34 4.15
C ILE A 88 8.80 -7.63 3.18
N ALA A 89 8.99 -8.48 2.18
CA ALA A 89 7.86 -8.94 1.35
C ALA A 89 7.19 -10.17 1.99
N LYS A 90 5.97 -9.97 2.50
CA LYS A 90 5.06 -11.04 2.95
C LYS A 90 3.82 -11.06 2.07
N LYS A 91 3.15 -12.22 1.98
CA LYS A 91 2.00 -12.47 1.08
C LYS A 91 0.93 -11.38 1.13
N ASP A 92 0.60 -10.90 2.32
CA ASP A 92 -0.50 -9.96 2.56
C ASP A 92 -0.01 -8.54 2.89
N ARG A 93 1.29 -8.27 2.76
CA ARG A 93 1.82 -6.93 3.00
C ARG A 93 1.63 -6.06 1.77
N GLU A 94 1.07 -4.89 2.00
CA GLU A 94 0.72 -3.94 0.95
C GLU A 94 1.34 -2.58 1.22
N PHE A 95 1.91 -1.99 0.17
CA PHE A 95 2.38 -0.62 0.21
C PHE A 95 1.20 0.36 0.35
N VAL A 96 1.28 1.25 1.33
CA VAL A 96 0.30 2.32 1.53
C VAL A 96 0.85 3.63 0.99
N PHE A 97 1.96 4.11 1.57
CA PHE A 97 2.65 5.32 1.10
C PHE A 97 4.08 5.41 1.66
N ASP A 98 4.92 6.30 1.11
CA ASP A 98 6.27 6.58 1.60
C ASP A 98 6.60 8.07 1.54
N GLN A 99 7.57 8.50 2.35
CA GLN A 99 8.03 9.88 2.40
C GLN A 99 9.46 9.96 2.95
N ASP A 100 10.24 10.87 2.37
CA ASP A 100 11.63 11.12 2.76
C ASP A 100 11.74 12.29 3.76
N ASN A 101 12.97 12.54 4.23
CA ASN A 101 13.35 13.72 5.03
C ASN A 101 12.77 13.79 6.45
N PHE A 102 12.54 12.64 7.09
CA PHE A 102 12.25 12.61 8.53
C PHE A 102 13.53 12.66 9.36
N MET A 103 13.52 13.37 10.50
CA MET A 103 14.54 13.16 11.52
C MET A 103 14.00 12.24 12.60
N GLN A 104 14.81 11.28 13.06
CA GLN A 104 14.46 10.45 14.21
C GLN A 104 15.16 10.97 15.47
N ARG A 105 14.46 10.99 16.61
CA ARG A 105 15.05 11.41 17.89
C ARG A 105 16.29 10.58 18.21
N ASP A 106 17.32 11.24 18.70
CA ASP A 106 18.60 10.64 19.11
C ASP A 106 19.37 9.93 17.97
N GLN A 107 18.96 10.11 16.71
CA GLN A 107 19.67 9.58 15.55
C GLN A 107 20.14 10.69 14.61
N ALA A 108 21.31 10.52 14.03
CA ALA A 108 21.84 11.44 13.01
C ALA A 108 21.33 11.08 11.60
N GLY A 109 21.14 12.10 10.78
CA GLY A 109 20.71 11.96 9.38
C GLY A 109 19.20 11.89 9.20
N TYR A 110 18.78 12.09 7.95
CA TYR A 110 17.38 11.96 7.55
C TYR A 110 17.01 10.48 7.34
N ARG A 111 15.72 10.19 7.46
CA ARG A 111 15.11 8.89 7.29
C ARG A 111 14.04 8.96 6.22
N LYS A 112 13.94 7.87 5.46
CA LYS A 112 12.79 7.56 4.63
C LYS A 112 11.89 6.64 5.44
N LEU A 113 10.62 7.01 5.54
CA LEU A 113 9.60 6.18 6.18
C LEU A 113 8.74 5.57 5.07
N VAL A 114 8.45 4.28 5.20
CA VAL A 114 7.57 3.54 4.30
C VAL A 114 6.46 2.93 5.15
N LEU A 115 5.21 3.31 4.90
CA LEU A 115 4.05 2.71 5.54
C LEU A 115 3.55 1.52 4.72
N PHE A 116 3.50 0.38 5.38
CA PHE A 116 2.76 -0.79 4.95
C PHE A 116 1.46 -0.92 5.74
N ASN A 117 0.55 -1.78 5.27
CA ASN A 117 -0.72 -2.07 5.94
C ASN A 117 -0.57 -2.74 7.32
N ASP A 118 0.62 -3.20 7.71
CA ASP A 118 0.89 -3.87 9.00
C ASP A 118 2.04 -3.25 9.81
N CYS A 119 2.91 -2.44 9.20
CA CYS A 119 4.11 -1.91 9.83
C CYS A 119 4.63 -0.63 9.15
N VAL A 120 5.49 0.10 9.85
CA VAL A 120 6.29 1.21 9.32
C VAL A 120 7.74 0.75 9.20
N LEU A 121 8.28 0.79 8.00
CA LEU A 121 9.70 0.54 7.73
C LEU A 121 10.46 1.87 7.77
N VAL A 122 11.53 1.90 8.55
CA VAL A 122 12.45 3.03 8.67
C VAL A 122 13.72 2.72 7.89
N CYS A 123 14.03 3.57 6.92
CA CYS A 123 15.21 3.45 6.07
C CYS A 123 16.10 4.68 6.20
N GLU A 124 17.38 4.50 5.93
CA GLU A 124 18.29 5.60 5.64
C GLU A 124 18.58 5.62 4.13
N ALA A 125 18.34 6.77 3.51
CA ALA A 125 18.73 7.00 2.12
C ALA A 125 20.22 7.36 2.06
N PRO A 126 20.97 6.87 1.05
CA PRO A 126 22.36 7.21 0.85
C PRO A 126 22.50 8.72 0.66
N SER A 127 23.57 9.29 1.20
CA SER A 127 23.90 10.69 0.99
C SER A 127 24.00 10.98 -0.51
N THR A 128 23.54 12.15 -0.96
CA THR A 128 23.53 12.54 -2.38
C THR A 128 24.90 12.34 -3.07
N SER A 129 25.99 12.49 -2.31
CA SER A 129 27.37 12.26 -2.76
C SER A 129 27.69 10.79 -3.08
N THR A 130 27.13 9.82 -2.34
CA THR A 130 27.35 8.39 -2.61
C THR A 130 26.54 7.90 -3.81
N ARG A 131 25.35 8.48 -4.04
CA ARG A 131 24.52 8.16 -5.22
C ARG A 131 25.20 8.57 -6.53
N ASN A 132 25.75 9.78 -6.62
CA ASN A 132 26.43 10.26 -7.82
C ASN A 132 27.68 9.43 -8.15
N LEU A 133 28.41 8.95 -7.14
CA LEU A 133 29.55 8.05 -7.31
C LEU A 133 29.12 6.68 -7.86
N LEU A 134 28.02 6.11 -7.35
CA LEU A 134 27.51 4.81 -7.81
C LEU A 134 26.92 4.90 -9.23
N GLU A 135 26.21 5.98 -9.54
CA GLU A 135 25.66 6.23 -10.89
C GLU A 135 26.79 6.44 -11.92
N ALA A 136 27.86 7.15 -11.57
CA ALA A 136 29.03 7.36 -12.44
C ALA A 136 29.79 6.06 -12.79
N LEU A 137 29.72 5.04 -11.93
CA LEU A 137 30.38 3.74 -12.13
C LEU A 137 29.47 2.69 -12.81
N SER A 138 28.19 3.00 -13.01
CA SER A 138 27.15 2.05 -13.42
C SER A 138 27.21 1.54 -14.87
N PRO A 139 27.54 2.34 -15.91
CA PRO A 139 27.45 1.84 -17.29
C PRO A 139 28.53 0.81 -17.65
N LEU A 140 29.69 0.84 -16.97
CA LEU A 140 30.87 0.03 -17.31
C LEU A 140 31.26 -1.03 -16.25
N SER A 141 30.55 -1.13 -15.13
CA SER A 141 30.96 -2.02 -14.03
C SER A 141 30.41 -3.46 -14.12
N PRO A 142 31.14 -4.46 -13.59
CA PRO A 142 30.72 -5.86 -13.50
C PRO A 142 29.45 -6.03 -12.64
N GLN A 143 28.65 -7.07 -12.95
CA GLN A 143 27.33 -7.35 -12.33
C GLN A 143 27.22 -7.10 -10.80
N PRO A 144 28.14 -7.56 -9.92
CA PRO A 144 28.00 -7.34 -8.48
C PRO A 144 27.98 -5.85 -8.07
N LEU A 145 28.63 -4.96 -8.83
CA LEU A 145 28.59 -3.51 -8.56
C LEU A 145 27.26 -2.88 -9.00
N ARG A 146 26.59 -3.45 -10.01
CA ARG A 146 25.25 -3.05 -10.44
C ARG A 146 24.20 -3.43 -9.40
N ASP A 147 24.37 -4.57 -8.74
CA ASP A 147 23.48 -5.01 -7.66
C ASP A 147 23.62 -4.14 -6.40
N LEU A 148 24.83 -3.62 -6.12
CA LEU A 148 25.04 -2.61 -5.08
C LEU A 148 24.41 -1.26 -5.44
N ALA A 149 24.50 -0.81 -6.70
CA ALA A 149 23.86 0.43 -7.13
C ALA A 149 22.32 0.39 -7.08
N ARG A 150 21.73 -0.83 -7.12
CA ARG A 150 20.28 -1.04 -6.94
C ARG A 150 19.84 -0.97 -5.48
N ARG A 151 20.75 -1.25 -4.54
CA ARG A 151 20.47 -1.24 -3.09
C ARG A 151 20.75 0.13 -2.48
N ASP A 152 19.93 1.10 -2.86
CA ASP A 152 20.02 2.50 -2.45
C ASP A 152 19.21 2.80 -1.18
N LEU A 153 18.82 1.80 -0.38
CA LEU A 153 18.17 2.00 0.91
C LEU A 153 18.86 1.12 1.96
N ARG A 154 19.13 1.69 3.14
CA ARG A 154 19.69 0.94 4.27
C ARG A 154 18.61 0.73 5.33
N PHE A 155 18.39 -0.51 5.74
CA PHE A 155 17.45 -0.85 6.79
C PHE A 155 17.86 -0.22 8.13
N ARG A 156 16.91 0.36 8.88
CA ARG A 156 17.15 0.91 10.22
C ARG A 156 16.25 0.31 11.27
N ASP A 157 14.94 0.24 11.01
CA ASP A 157 13.97 -0.30 11.97
C ASP A 157 12.71 -0.78 11.25
N LEU A 158 11.96 -1.67 11.90
CA LEU A 158 10.65 -2.13 11.43
C LEU A 158 9.64 -2.08 12.60
N ILE A 159 8.76 -1.10 12.55
CA ILE A 159 7.82 -0.80 13.63
C ILE A 159 6.47 -1.45 13.32
N THR A 160 6.10 -2.49 14.07
CA THR A 160 4.78 -3.14 13.91
C THR A 160 3.63 -2.24 14.35
N LEU A 161 2.57 -2.19 13.54
CA LEU A 161 1.30 -1.52 13.88
C LEU A 161 0.34 -2.47 14.58
N HIS A 162 0.60 -3.77 14.55
CA HIS A 162 -0.25 -4.74 15.24
C HIS A 162 -0.32 -4.44 16.74
N GLY A 163 -1.53 -4.48 17.29
CA GLY A 163 -1.78 -4.21 18.71
C GLY A 163 -1.87 -2.73 19.06
N LEU A 164 -1.73 -1.81 18.10
CA LEU A 164 -2.20 -0.44 18.28
C LEU A 164 -3.73 -0.41 18.16
N THR A 165 -4.37 0.41 18.98
CA THR A 165 -5.79 0.74 18.86
C THR A 165 -5.93 2.15 18.28
N PRO A 166 -7.08 2.50 17.68
CA PRO A 166 -7.32 3.87 17.22
C PRO A 166 -7.12 4.94 18.31
N ALA A 167 -7.37 4.58 19.57
CA ALA A 167 -7.16 5.46 20.72
C ALA A 167 -5.67 5.59 21.11
N SER A 168 -4.83 4.63 20.76
CA SER A 168 -3.37 4.66 20.99
C SER A 168 -2.58 5.05 19.73
N CYS A 169 -3.26 5.58 18.71
CA CYS A 169 -2.61 6.05 17.51
C CYS A 169 -1.72 7.27 17.80
N PRO A 170 -0.66 7.47 17.00
CA PRO A 170 0.16 8.66 17.12
C PRO A 170 -0.72 9.92 16.99
N SER A 171 -0.33 10.97 17.70
CA SER A 171 -0.90 12.31 17.56
C SER A 171 0.19 13.28 17.11
N VAL A 172 -0.22 14.32 16.39
CA VAL A 172 0.69 15.42 16.03
C VAL A 172 1.05 16.17 17.31
N THR A 173 2.35 16.31 17.58
CA THR A 173 2.89 17.10 18.67
C THR A 173 3.49 18.37 18.08
N GLU A 174 2.99 19.52 18.53
CA GLU A 174 3.51 20.82 18.15
C GLU A 174 4.96 20.98 18.63
N PRO A 175 5.79 21.75 17.90
CA PRO A 175 7.12 22.09 18.39
C PRO A 175 7.01 22.74 19.76
N ALA A 176 7.92 22.40 20.67
CA ALA A 176 7.99 23.04 21.98
C ALA A 176 8.25 24.54 21.77
N VAL A 177 7.19 25.35 21.88
CA VAL A 177 7.34 26.80 21.92
C VAL A 177 8.18 27.10 23.15
N GLN A 178 9.43 27.55 22.97
CA GLN A 178 10.25 28.04 24.07
C GLN A 178 9.60 29.30 24.67
N GLY A 179 8.59 29.10 25.50
CA GLY A 179 8.06 30.09 26.42
C GLY A 179 9.07 30.30 27.55
N GLY A 180 10.00 31.24 27.34
CA GLY A 180 10.68 32.02 28.38
C GLY A 180 11.22 31.30 29.61
N GLN A 181 12.48 30.85 29.54
CA GLN A 181 13.49 31.14 30.57
C GLN A 181 14.87 30.81 29.98
N ARG A 182 15.53 31.84 29.44
CA ARG A 182 16.96 31.76 29.15
C ARG A 182 17.68 31.64 30.49
N ALA A 183 18.13 30.44 30.84
CA ALA A 183 19.20 30.30 31.81
C ALA A 183 20.42 31.03 31.24
N SER A 184 20.80 32.14 31.86
CA SER A 184 21.98 32.92 31.50
C SER A 184 23.22 32.04 31.63
N GLY A 185 23.84 31.66 30.52
CA GLY A 185 25.17 31.05 30.57
C GLY A 185 25.57 30.10 29.45
N SER A 186 24.66 29.63 28.59
CA SER A 186 25.06 28.83 27.40
C SER A 186 24.99 29.67 26.14
N PHE A 187 26.12 29.77 25.46
CA PHE A 187 26.31 30.43 24.19
C PHE A 187 25.74 29.52 23.07
N ASP A 188 24.41 29.39 22.97
CA ASP A 188 23.77 28.55 21.94
C ASP A 188 23.03 29.38 20.89
N GLY A 189 23.77 29.71 19.82
CA GLY A 189 23.24 30.24 18.57
C GLY A 189 22.67 29.18 17.62
N PHE A 190 22.59 27.91 18.04
CA PHE A 190 22.01 26.81 17.26
C PHE A 190 20.78 26.26 17.98
N VAL A 191 19.65 26.97 17.89
CA VAL A 191 18.35 26.29 18.06
C VAL A 191 18.31 25.26 16.95
N SER A 192 18.37 23.98 17.31
CA SER A 192 18.42 22.91 16.32
C SER A 192 17.12 22.95 15.50
N ASN A 193 17.17 22.71 14.18
CA ASN A 193 15.95 22.66 13.34
C ASN A 193 14.88 21.69 13.89
N ARG A 194 15.26 20.77 14.78
CA ARG A 194 14.36 19.84 15.48
C ARG A 194 13.37 20.56 16.40
N ASP A 195 13.79 21.63 17.06
CA ASP A 195 12.97 22.36 18.06
C ASP A 195 11.86 23.20 17.42
N ARG A 196 11.88 23.34 16.08
CA ARG A 196 10.85 24.04 15.29
C ARG A 196 9.99 23.11 14.44
N SER A 197 10.25 21.80 14.51
CA SER A 197 9.58 20.81 13.68
C SER A 197 8.40 20.17 14.43
N HIS A 198 7.35 19.81 13.70
CA HIS A 198 6.28 19.00 14.29
C HIS A 198 6.79 17.56 14.46
N SER A 199 6.20 16.83 15.38
CA SER A 199 6.60 15.44 15.62
C SER A 199 5.42 14.51 15.83
N PHE A 200 5.67 13.22 15.69
CA PHE A 200 4.77 12.17 16.13
C PHE A 200 5.59 11.04 16.75
N GLU A 201 4.98 10.33 17.71
CA GLU A 201 5.59 9.17 18.35
C GLU A 201 4.82 7.90 18.01
N ILE A 202 5.54 6.87 17.57
CA ILE A 202 4.98 5.55 17.39
C ILE A 202 5.88 4.50 18.05
N ARG A 203 5.32 3.74 19.01
CA ARG A 203 6.02 2.66 19.73
C ARG A 203 7.36 3.12 20.36
N GLY A 204 7.40 4.31 20.97
CA GLY A 204 8.63 4.84 21.58
C GLY A 204 9.63 5.44 20.59
N ARG A 205 9.30 5.52 19.29
CA ARG A 205 10.10 6.18 18.26
C ARG A 205 9.48 7.52 17.92
N VAL A 206 10.23 8.60 18.09
CA VAL A 206 9.79 9.96 17.77
C VAL A 206 10.41 10.40 16.44
N PHE A 207 9.55 10.86 15.54
CA PHE A 207 9.92 11.38 14.22
C PHE A 207 9.53 12.84 14.10
N TYR A 208 10.41 13.64 13.48
CA TYR A 208 10.22 15.06 13.25
C TYR A 208 10.12 15.37 11.76
N GLY A 209 9.24 16.29 11.40
CA GLY A 209 9.02 16.76 10.03
C GLY A 209 8.27 18.10 9.96
N THR A 210 7.91 18.51 8.75
CA THR A 210 7.00 19.67 8.57
C THR A 210 5.60 19.31 9.06
N LYS A 211 4.80 20.32 9.42
CA LYS A 211 3.44 20.14 9.91
C LYS A 211 2.60 19.25 8.99
N GLU A 212 2.50 19.66 7.72
CA GLU A 212 1.71 18.96 6.69
C GLU A 212 2.13 17.51 6.51
N VAL A 213 3.44 17.25 6.51
CA VAL A 213 3.98 15.90 6.37
C VAL A 213 3.64 15.06 7.60
N VAL A 214 3.80 15.60 8.81
CA VAL A 214 3.48 14.88 10.05
C VAL A 214 1.98 14.60 10.17
N GLU A 215 1.12 15.57 9.82
CA GLU A 215 -0.34 15.40 9.79
C GLU A 215 -0.74 14.27 8.83
N THR A 216 -0.23 14.31 7.59
CA THR A 216 -0.48 13.28 6.58
C THR A 216 -0.06 11.89 7.09
N TRP A 217 1.08 11.80 7.78
CA TRP A 217 1.56 10.53 8.33
C TRP A 217 0.69 10.00 9.47
N VAL A 218 0.29 10.88 10.39
CA VAL A 218 -0.57 10.51 11.52
C VAL A 218 -1.93 10.03 11.02
N GLU A 219 -2.53 10.71 10.04
CA GLU A 219 -3.80 10.31 9.43
C GLU A 219 -3.69 8.95 8.75
N ALA A 220 -2.67 8.75 7.91
CA ALA A 220 -2.51 7.50 7.21
C ALA A 220 -2.19 6.31 8.15
N ILE A 221 -1.43 6.52 9.23
CA ILE A 221 -1.25 5.49 10.27
C ILE A 221 -2.59 5.18 10.95
N ARG A 222 -3.39 6.21 11.27
CA ARG A 222 -4.71 6.03 11.90
C ARG A 222 -5.65 5.22 11.01
N ASP A 223 -5.64 5.48 9.72
CA ASP A 223 -6.45 4.74 8.74
C ASP A 223 -6.04 3.27 8.69
N VAL A 224 -4.74 2.98 8.63
CA VAL A 224 -4.22 1.60 8.64
C VAL A 224 -4.56 0.88 9.95
N VAL A 225 -4.36 1.53 11.10
CA VAL A 225 -4.71 0.93 12.40
C VAL A 225 -6.21 0.66 12.51
N SER A 226 -7.05 1.54 11.96
CA SER A 226 -8.51 1.35 11.94
C SER A 226 -8.91 0.16 11.07
N GLN A 227 -8.28 -0.01 9.90
CA GLN A 227 -8.47 -1.18 9.03
C GLN A 227 -8.02 -2.48 9.71
N LEU A 228 -6.85 -2.47 10.35
CA LEU A 228 -6.36 -3.63 11.11
C LEU A 228 -7.27 -4.00 12.27
N ALA A 229 -7.88 -3.01 12.93
CA ALA A 229 -8.84 -3.25 14.01
C ALA A 229 -10.15 -3.85 13.47
N ALA A 230 -10.64 -3.39 12.32
CA ALA A 230 -11.84 -3.94 11.68
C ALA A 230 -11.67 -5.42 11.30
N VAL A 231 -10.53 -5.78 10.71
CA VAL A 231 -10.22 -7.18 10.35
C VAL A 231 -10.18 -8.10 11.58
N ARG A 232 -9.73 -7.60 12.74
CA ARG A 232 -9.71 -8.38 13.99
C ARG A 232 -11.09 -8.61 14.59
N MET A 233 -12.01 -7.66 14.40
CA MET A 233 -13.36 -7.73 14.95
C MET A 233 -14.30 -8.61 14.12
N ASP A 234 -13.96 -8.88 12.85
CA ASP A 234 -14.72 -9.79 12.00
C ASP A 234 -13.89 -11.04 11.57
N PRO A 235 -13.72 -12.03 12.46
CA PRO A 235 -13.05 -13.29 12.11
C PRO A 235 -13.85 -14.12 11.08
N ARG A 236 -15.09 -13.71 10.74
CA ARG A 236 -15.96 -14.39 9.75
C ARG A 236 -15.81 -13.82 8.34
N SER A 237 -15.01 -12.77 8.15
CA SER A 237 -14.71 -12.17 6.83
C SER A 237 -13.83 -13.04 5.92
N SER A 238 -13.41 -14.23 6.35
CA SER A 238 -12.72 -15.19 5.49
C SER A 238 -13.76 -15.97 4.66
N PHE A 239 -13.95 -15.52 3.42
CA PHE A 239 -14.68 -16.16 2.33
C PHE A 239 -16.20 -16.38 2.54
N HIS A 240 -16.98 -15.42 2.03
CA HIS A 240 -18.33 -15.74 1.55
C HIS A 240 -18.19 -16.53 0.24
N VAL A 241 -18.36 -17.84 0.31
CA VAL A 241 -18.60 -18.66 -0.88
C VAL A 241 -19.96 -18.23 -1.46
N PRO A 242 -20.06 -17.88 -2.76
CA PRO A 242 -21.33 -17.52 -3.39
C PRO A 242 -22.34 -18.66 -3.22
N PRO A 243 -23.65 -18.37 -3.06
CA PRO A 243 -24.68 -19.40 -2.92
C PRO A 243 -24.76 -20.36 -4.12
N ASP A 244 -24.11 -20.03 -5.24
CA ASP A 244 -24.09 -20.82 -6.47
C ASP A 244 -22.89 -21.79 -6.57
N ALA A 245 -22.03 -21.89 -5.55
CA ALA A 245 -20.91 -22.84 -5.53
C ALA A 245 -21.33 -24.30 -5.20
N VAL A 246 -22.54 -24.68 -5.61
CA VAL A 246 -23.13 -26.02 -5.37
C VAL A 246 -22.40 -27.12 -6.16
N ASP A 247 -21.58 -26.76 -7.14
CA ASP A 247 -20.85 -27.72 -8.00
C ASP A 247 -19.62 -28.36 -7.33
N TYR A 248 -19.29 -28.04 -6.08
CA TYR A 248 -18.15 -28.65 -5.35
C TYR A 248 -18.53 -29.78 -4.39
N GLY A 249 -19.78 -30.27 -4.40
CA GLY A 249 -20.17 -31.47 -3.65
C GLY A 249 -20.22 -31.32 -2.13
N LEU A 250 -20.31 -30.09 -1.61
CA LEU A 250 -20.45 -29.84 -0.17
C LEU A 250 -21.91 -30.03 0.29
N ALA A 251 -22.12 -30.79 1.37
CA ALA A 251 -23.45 -31.04 1.92
C ALA A 251 -24.07 -29.74 2.51
N PRO A 252 -25.40 -29.56 2.47
CA PRO A 252 -26.07 -28.43 3.10
C PRO A 252 -25.75 -28.37 4.60
N GLY A 253 -25.16 -27.25 5.06
CA GLY A 253 -24.77 -27.05 6.47
C GLY A 253 -23.27 -27.26 6.77
N SER A 254 -22.46 -27.59 5.77
CA SER A 254 -21.00 -27.71 5.92
C SER A 254 -20.36 -26.35 6.28
N ARG A 255 -19.55 -26.31 7.35
CA ARG A 255 -18.72 -25.15 7.69
C ARG A 255 -17.31 -25.35 7.13
N ILE A 256 -16.84 -24.42 6.30
CA ILE A 256 -15.44 -24.37 5.87
C ILE A 256 -14.65 -23.73 7.02
N VAL A 257 -13.81 -24.52 7.69
CA VAL A 257 -13.07 -24.08 8.90
C VAL A 257 -11.67 -23.59 8.56
N SER A 258 -11.14 -23.94 7.39
CA SER A 258 -9.81 -23.52 6.95
C SER A 258 -9.68 -23.65 5.42
N VAL A 259 -9.21 -22.57 4.79
CA VAL A 259 -8.67 -22.60 3.43
C VAL A 259 -7.15 -22.58 3.57
N LYS A 260 -6.49 -23.65 3.17
CA LYS A 260 -5.03 -23.71 3.06
C LYS A 260 -4.69 -23.68 1.58
N GLU A 261 -4.16 -22.55 1.12
CA GLU A 261 -3.54 -22.48 -0.21
C GLU A 261 -2.14 -23.09 -0.10
N GLU A 262 -2.00 -24.31 -0.60
CA GLU A 262 -0.70 -24.94 -0.87
C GLU A 262 -0.56 -25.04 -2.41
N ASP A 263 0.49 -24.44 -2.94
CA ASP A 263 0.99 -24.53 -4.32
C ASP A 263 -0.06 -24.88 -5.40
N ASP A 264 -0.77 -23.85 -5.85
CA ASP A 264 -1.76 -23.83 -6.95
C ASP A 264 -3.09 -24.60 -6.73
N PHE A 265 -3.36 -25.13 -5.53
CA PHE A 265 -4.65 -25.76 -5.22
C PHE A 265 -5.31 -25.21 -3.94
N VAL A 266 -6.63 -25.05 -4.01
CA VAL A 266 -7.49 -24.76 -2.84
C VAL A 266 -7.98 -26.10 -2.27
N VAL A 267 -7.45 -26.50 -1.12
CA VAL A 267 -7.94 -27.69 -0.41
C VAL A 267 -8.99 -27.26 0.62
N LEU A 268 -10.23 -27.73 0.43
CA LEU A 268 -11.33 -27.51 1.37
C LEU A 268 -11.44 -28.70 2.33
N TYR A 269 -11.33 -28.44 3.63
CA TYR A 269 -11.55 -29.46 4.67
C TYR A 269 -12.97 -29.31 5.24
N SER A 270 -13.77 -30.38 5.17
CA SER A 270 -15.00 -30.51 5.97
C SER A 270 -14.75 -31.46 7.14
N PHE A 271 -15.08 -31.03 8.36
CA PHE A 271 -15.20 -31.91 9.53
C PHE A 271 -16.67 -32.15 9.85
#